data_AF-A0AA47NCC4-F1
#
_entry.id   AF-A0AA47NCC4-F1
#
_cell.length_a   1.000
_cell.length_b   1.000
_cell.length_c   1.000
_cell.angle_alpha   90.00
_cell.angle_beta   90.00
_cell.angle_gamma   90.00
#
_symmetry.space_group_name_H-M   'P 1'
#
loop_
_entity.id
_entity.type
_entity.pdbx_description
1 polymer ?
#
loop_
_entity_poly.entity_id
_entity_poly.type
_entity_poly.pdbx_seq_one_letter_code
_entity_poly.pdbx_strand_id
1 'polypeptide(L)'
;MISRSLGPEFGGAVGLCFYLGTTFAGAMYILGAIEILLMYIAPQAAIFVPSEPEGEGAALLNNMRVYGSICLLLMALLVFVGVKYVNKLASVFLACVIISILSIYIGALVSAFIPPNFSVCMLGNRTVNGHALHDSQCKKTVLVQSAGPMEQEDGNLTFMSENATAFPTSMTSLTSLTSGLVDVNTTTSLWQQFCEGPELNATCDDFFTHSKFSVIEGIPGLASGIITENLWSTYLSKGEVLEKQSLPSPPVSTPATNQRPYVFADITTSFTLLVGIFFPSVTGIMAGSNRSGDLKDAQRSIPIGTILAILTTSLVYLSSVVLFGCCIDGVVLRDKFGDSVKGNLVVGTLAWPSPWVIVIGSFFSTCGAGLQSLTGAPRLLQAIAKDNIIPFLRVFGHGKANGEPTWALLLTAFIAELGILIASLDLVAPILSMFFLMCYLFVNLACALQTLLRTPNWRPRFSYYHWSLSFLGMTICLALMFISSWYYAIVAMVIAGMIYKYIEYHGAEKEWGDGIRGLSLSAARYALLRLEEGPPHTKNWRPQLLVLLKLDEDAHVKSPRLLTFASQLKAGKGLTIVGTVLSGNFLHSYGEALAAEQVIGWGGGSPWLQHLLIICMVS
;
A
#
# COMPACT_ATOMS: atom_id res chain seq x y z
N MET A 1 17.91 6.92 -12.60
CA MET A 1 18.87 5.84 -12.26
C MET A 1 18.51 4.56 -13.00
N ILE A 2 17.33 3.97 -12.73
CA ILE A 2 16.89 2.67 -13.29
C ILE A 2 16.98 2.60 -14.82
N SER A 3 16.38 3.54 -15.56
CA SER A 3 16.41 3.57 -17.03
C SER A 3 17.84 3.54 -17.63
N ARG A 4 18.81 4.19 -16.98
CA ARG A 4 20.20 4.21 -17.44
C ARG A 4 20.96 2.92 -17.16
N SER A 5 20.63 2.23 -16.06
CA SER A 5 21.30 1.00 -15.66
C SER A 5 20.69 -0.23 -16.31
N LEU A 6 19.35 -0.28 -16.42
CA LEU A 6 18.64 -1.45 -16.89
C LEU A 6 18.22 -1.39 -18.37
N GLY A 7 18.28 -0.22 -18.99
CA GLY A 7 17.75 0.04 -20.33
C GLY A 7 16.40 0.79 -20.30
N PRO A 8 16.05 1.47 -21.40
CA PRO A 8 14.84 2.28 -21.49
C PRO A 8 13.54 1.44 -21.41
N GLU A 9 13.58 0.17 -21.82
CA GLU A 9 12.41 -0.74 -21.84
C GLU A 9 11.99 -1.08 -20.41
N PHE A 10 12.94 -1.56 -19.59
CA PHE A 10 12.71 -1.80 -18.18
C PHE A 10 12.44 -0.49 -17.43
N GLY A 11 13.18 0.58 -17.75
CA GLY A 11 13.02 1.88 -17.13
C GLY A 11 11.61 2.47 -17.29
N GLY A 12 11.04 2.40 -18.49
CA GLY A 12 9.71 2.90 -18.79
C GLY A 12 8.60 2.06 -18.16
N ALA A 13 8.66 0.73 -18.27
CA ALA A 13 7.66 -0.16 -17.68
C ALA A 13 7.63 -0.07 -16.14
N VAL A 14 8.80 -0.11 -15.49
CA VAL A 14 8.94 0.08 -14.04
C VAL A 14 8.47 1.48 -13.63
N GLY A 15 8.85 2.51 -14.39
CA GLY A 15 8.48 3.90 -14.12
C GLY A 15 6.96 4.13 -14.16
N LEU A 16 6.26 3.55 -15.14
CA LEU A 16 4.79 3.66 -15.24
C LEU A 16 4.07 2.92 -14.11
N CYS A 17 4.52 1.72 -13.74
CA CYS A 17 3.94 0.98 -12.62
C CYS A 17 4.16 1.74 -11.31
N PHE A 18 5.36 2.28 -11.10
CA PHE A 18 5.69 3.08 -9.92
C PHE A 18 4.89 4.40 -9.88
N TYR A 19 4.64 5.03 -11.05
CA TYR A 19 3.78 6.20 -11.17
C TYR A 19 2.34 5.91 -10.70
N LEU A 20 1.73 4.83 -11.22
CA LEU A 20 0.38 4.44 -10.84
C LEU A 20 0.30 4.08 -9.35
N GLY A 21 1.25 3.27 -8.85
CA GLY A 21 1.31 2.92 -7.43
C GLY A 21 1.43 4.14 -6.51
N THR A 22 2.30 5.11 -6.85
CA THR A 22 2.45 6.35 -6.07
C THR A 22 1.18 7.22 -6.12
N THR A 23 0.46 7.21 -7.25
CA THR A 23 -0.76 7.99 -7.41
C THR A 23 -1.91 7.43 -6.55
N PHE A 24 -2.11 6.11 -6.57
CA PHE A 24 -3.08 5.44 -5.69
C PHE A 24 -2.68 5.51 -4.21
N ALA A 25 -1.38 5.50 -3.88
CA ALA A 25 -0.91 5.76 -2.53
C ALA A 25 -1.31 7.17 -2.06
N GLY A 26 -1.21 8.18 -2.93
CA GLY A 26 -1.69 9.54 -2.64
C GLY A 26 -3.18 9.57 -2.26
N ALA A 27 -4.03 8.85 -3.01
CA ALA A 27 -5.45 8.72 -2.69
C ALA A 27 -5.69 8.01 -1.35
N MET A 28 -4.96 6.91 -1.09
CA MET A 28 -5.04 6.17 0.18
C MET A 28 -4.66 7.06 1.37
N TYR A 29 -3.59 7.85 1.28
CA TYR A 29 -3.18 8.74 2.37
C TYR A 29 -4.21 9.87 2.62
N ILE A 30 -4.85 10.39 1.58
CA ILE A 30 -5.92 11.40 1.71
C ILE A 30 -7.14 10.77 2.39
N LEU A 31 -7.60 9.61 1.93
CA LEU A 31 -8.71 8.90 2.57
C LEU A 31 -8.40 8.60 4.04
N GLY A 32 -7.17 8.21 4.38
CA GLY A 32 -6.74 7.99 5.75
C GLY A 32 -6.78 9.25 6.62
N ALA A 33 -6.37 10.40 6.06
CA ALA A 33 -6.47 11.68 6.76
C ALA A 33 -7.93 12.10 7.01
N ILE A 34 -8.83 11.83 6.06
CA ILE A 34 -10.27 12.12 6.22
C ILE A 34 -10.92 11.16 7.22
N GLU A 35 -10.54 9.89 7.24
CA GLU A 35 -11.00 8.94 8.27
C GLU A 35 -10.61 9.43 9.66
N ILE A 36 -9.36 9.88 9.84
CA ILE A 36 -8.92 10.43 11.12
C ILE A 36 -9.71 11.69 11.50
N LEU A 37 -9.97 12.57 10.52
CA LEU A 37 -10.71 13.81 10.71
C LEU A 37 -12.16 13.56 11.13
N LEU A 38 -12.88 12.70 10.40
CA LEU A 38 -14.30 12.45 10.62
C LEU A 38 -14.56 11.54 11.81
N MET A 39 -13.71 10.55 12.09
CA MET A 39 -13.97 9.64 13.21
C MET A 39 -13.47 10.19 14.55
N TYR A 40 -12.28 10.80 14.59
CA TYR A 40 -11.61 11.08 15.87
C TYR A 40 -11.49 12.57 16.21
N ILE A 41 -11.50 13.48 15.22
CA ILE A 41 -11.32 14.92 15.47
C ILE A 41 -12.66 15.67 15.49
N ALA A 42 -13.49 15.47 14.48
CA ALA A 42 -14.72 16.24 14.28
C ALA A 42 -15.87 15.38 13.70
N PRO A 43 -16.43 14.43 14.48
CA PRO A 43 -17.56 13.59 14.03
C PRO A 43 -18.83 14.39 13.72
N GLN A 44 -19.01 15.54 14.36
CA GLN A 44 -20.13 16.47 14.11
C GLN A 44 -20.08 17.14 12.72
N ALA A 45 -18.96 17.04 12.01
CA ALA A 45 -18.81 17.62 10.67
C ALA A 45 -19.36 16.72 9.55
N ALA A 46 -19.92 15.55 9.85
CA ALA A 46 -20.51 14.68 8.84
C ALA A 46 -21.69 15.38 8.12
N ILE A 47 -21.64 15.44 6.79
CA ILE A 47 -22.67 16.06 5.94
C ILE A 47 -23.85 15.11 5.76
N PHE A 48 -23.55 13.84 5.50
CA PHE A 48 -24.55 12.79 5.36
C PHE A 48 -24.68 12.07 6.71
N VAL A 49 -25.78 12.34 7.41
CA VAL A 49 -26.15 11.66 8.66
C VAL A 49 -27.23 10.62 8.33
N PRO A 50 -27.02 9.33 8.66
CA PRO A 50 -27.99 8.27 8.40
C PRO A 50 -29.20 8.38 9.31
N SER A 51 -30.39 8.09 8.77
CA SER A 51 -31.65 8.03 9.54
C SER A 51 -31.87 6.67 10.20
N GLU A 52 -31.26 5.63 9.63
CA GLU A 52 -31.39 4.23 10.03
C GLU A 52 -29.99 3.57 10.13
N PRO A 53 -29.79 2.62 11.07
CA PRO A 53 -28.49 1.99 11.31
C PRO A 53 -27.96 1.18 10.10
N GLU A 54 -28.84 0.66 9.24
CA GLU A 54 -28.42 -0.06 8.02
C GLU A 54 -27.75 0.86 6.98
N GLY A 55 -28.00 2.18 7.06
CA GLY A 55 -27.46 3.19 6.14
C GLY A 55 -26.11 3.79 6.56
N GLU A 56 -25.60 3.47 7.75
CA GLU A 56 -24.42 4.12 8.33
C GLU A 56 -23.17 3.99 7.45
N GLY A 57 -22.88 2.78 6.96
CA GLY A 57 -21.72 2.55 6.09
C GLY A 57 -21.79 3.32 4.77
N ALA A 58 -22.99 3.43 4.17
CA ALA A 58 -23.17 4.16 2.92
C ALA A 58 -23.04 5.68 3.12
N ALA A 59 -23.57 6.20 4.23
CA ALA A 59 -23.42 7.60 4.61
C ALA A 59 -21.94 7.95 4.86
N LEU A 60 -21.20 7.09 5.58
CA LEU A 60 -19.77 7.26 5.82
C LEU A 60 -18.97 7.32 4.51
N LEU A 61 -19.21 6.39 3.58
CA LEU A 61 -18.54 6.36 2.28
C LEU A 61 -18.79 7.66 1.48
N ASN A 62 -20.00 8.20 1.51
CA ASN A 62 -20.31 9.45 0.81
C ASN A 62 -19.63 10.67 1.46
N ASN A 63 -19.51 10.70 2.79
CA ASN A 63 -18.74 11.72 3.48
C ASN A 63 -17.24 11.65 3.08
N MET A 64 -16.67 10.44 3.05
CA MET A 64 -15.28 10.22 2.63
C MET A 64 -15.01 10.72 1.20
N ARG A 65 -15.95 10.52 0.26
CA ARG A 65 -15.85 11.01 -1.12
C ARG A 65 -15.75 12.53 -1.15
N VAL A 66 -16.72 13.23 -0.56
CA VAL A 66 -16.80 14.70 -0.62
C VAL A 66 -15.60 15.35 0.05
N TYR A 67 -15.28 14.95 1.28
CA TYR A 67 -14.13 15.50 2.01
C TYR A 67 -12.81 15.11 1.36
N GLY A 68 -12.71 13.90 0.82
CA GLY A 68 -11.54 13.44 0.07
C GLY A 68 -11.27 14.29 -1.17
N SER A 69 -12.28 14.53 -2.01
CA SER A 69 -12.14 15.34 -3.23
C SER A 69 -11.77 16.80 -2.90
N ILE A 70 -12.36 17.37 -1.85
CA ILE A 70 -12.00 18.71 -1.35
C ILE A 70 -10.54 18.74 -0.89
N CYS A 71 -10.11 17.75 -0.11
CA CYS A 71 -8.74 17.65 0.39
C CYS A 71 -7.73 17.47 -0.75
N LEU A 72 -8.04 16.63 -1.74
CA LEU A 72 -7.21 16.44 -2.94
C LEU A 72 -7.06 17.76 -3.71
N LEU A 73 -8.15 18.49 -3.92
CA LEU A 73 -8.12 19.79 -4.61
C LEU A 73 -7.24 20.80 -3.86
N LEU A 74 -7.37 20.89 -2.53
CA LEU A 74 -6.51 21.75 -1.70
C LEU A 74 -5.04 21.35 -1.77
N MET A 75 -4.73 20.05 -1.66
CA MET A 75 -3.36 19.54 -1.77
C MET A 75 -2.79 19.79 -3.18
N ALA A 76 -3.56 19.58 -4.23
CA ALA A 76 -3.14 19.83 -5.61
C ALA A 76 -2.85 21.31 -5.86
N LEU A 77 -3.68 22.22 -5.33
CA LEU A 77 -3.43 23.66 -5.36
C LEU A 77 -2.15 24.05 -4.61
N LEU A 78 -1.92 23.49 -3.43
CA LEU A 78 -0.68 23.72 -2.67
C LEU A 78 0.56 23.26 -3.45
N VAL A 79 0.50 22.09 -4.10
CA VAL A 79 1.58 21.59 -4.95
C VAL A 79 1.79 22.48 -6.18
N PHE A 80 0.71 22.99 -6.77
CA PHE A 80 0.76 23.88 -7.94
C PHE A 80 1.37 25.26 -7.63
N VAL A 81 1.09 25.82 -6.44
CA VAL A 81 1.63 27.12 -6.02
C VAL A 81 3.13 27.06 -5.74
N GLY A 82 3.63 25.96 -5.16
CA GLY A 82 5.08 25.72 -5.15
C GLY A 82 5.55 24.61 -4.21
N VAL A 83 6.33 23.68 -4.77
CA VAL A 83 6.84 22.49 -4.04
C VAL A 83 7.95 22.85 -3.03
N LYS A 84 8.50 24.07 -3.09
CA LYS A 84 9.52 24.55 -2.15
C LYS A 84 9.05 24.53 -0.70
N TYR A 85 7.79 24.94 -0.44
CA TYR A 85 7.21 24.95 0.90
C TYR A 85 7.03 23.53 1.44
N VAL A 86 6.54 22.61 0.59
CA VAL A 86 6.38 21.19 0.92
C VAL A 86 7.69 20.58 1.38
N ASN A 87 8.79 20.84 0.69
CA ASN A 87 10.11 20.33 1.06
C ASN A 87 10.60 20.88 2.41
N LYS A 88 10.24 22.11 2.78
CA LYS A 88 10.61 22.71 4.07
C LYS A 88 9.77 22.14 5.21
N LEU A 89 8.51 21.80 4.96
CA LEU A 89 7.60 21.17 5.93
C LEU A 89 7.89 19.67 6.15
N ALA A 90 8.64 19.02 5.26
CA ALA A 90 8.95 17.59 5.36
C ALA A 90 9.61 17.19 6.69
N SER A 91 10.45 18.04 7.29
CA SER A 91 11.06 17.78 8.59
C SER A 91 10.05 17.81 9.74
N VAL A 92 9.01 18.65 9.63
CA VAL A 92 7.92 18.72 10.61
C VAL A 92 7.09 17.44 10.57
N PHE A 93 6.73 16.97 9.37
CA PHE A 93 6.00 15.69 9.22
C PHE A 93 6.80 14.51 9.79
N LEU A 94 8.11 14.47 9.54
CA LEU A 94 8.97 13.44 10.13
C LEU A 94 8.99 13.52 11.67
N ALA A 95 9.05 14.72 12.25
CA ALA A 95 9.02 14.89 13.69
C ALA A 95 7.69 14.38 14.30
N CYS A 96 6.55 14.65 13.65
CA CYS A 96 5.25 14.12 14.08
C CYS A 96 5.23 12.59 14.13
N VAL A 97 5.82 11.92 13.13
CA VAL A 97 5.91 10.44 13.10
C VAL A 97 6.78 9.93 14.25
N ILE A 98 7.97 10.50 14.45
CA ILE A 98 8.91 10.06 15.49
C ILE A 98 8.30 10.23 16.87
N ILE A 99 7.69 11.39 17.15
CA ILE A 99 7.04 11.65 18.45
C ILE A 99 5.89 10.67 18.70
N SER A 100 5.08 10.37 17.67
CA SER A 100 3.98 9.41 17.78
C SER A 100 4.49 8.00 18.09
N ILE A 101 5.53 7.55 17.40
CA ILE A 101 6.14 6.23 17.66
C ILE A 101 6.71 6.16 19.08
N LEU A 102 7.46 7.18 19.52
CA LEU A 102 8.01 7.21 20.88
C LEU A 102 6.90 7.22 21.95
N SER A 103 5.81 7.94 21.70
CA SER A 103 4.64 7.99 22.60
C SER A 103 3.98 6.61 22.78
N ILE A 104 3.92 5.79 21.73
CA ILE A 104 3.43 4.40 21.80
C ILE A 104 4.36 3.55 22.66
N TYR A 105 5.68 3.60 22.43
CA TYR A 105 6.64 2.81 23.21
C TYR A 105 6.66 3.19 24.68
N ILE A 106 6.65 4.50 24.99
CA ILE A 106 6.60 4.98 26.37
C ILE A 106 5.30 4.53 27.02
N GLY A 107 4.16 4.67 26.34
CA GLY A 107 2.86 4.24 26.85
C GLY A 107 2.79 2.73 27.14
N ALA A 108 3.34 1.90 26.25
CA ALA A 108 3.44 0.47 26.47
C ALA A 108 4.29 0.11 27.72
N LEU A 109 5.41 0.80 27.94
CA LEU A 109 6.25 0.59 29.13
C LEU A 109 5.57 1.09 30.41
N VAL A 110 4.89 2.24 30.35
CA VAL A 110 4.12 2.77 31.48
C VAL A 110 3.00 1.82 31.88
N SER A 111 2.35 1.17 30.90
CA SER A 111 1.27 0.20 31.16
C SER A 111 1.71 -1.01 32.00
N ALA A 112 3.01 -1.29 32.10
CA ALA A 112 3.54 -2.34 32.97
C ALA A 112 3.40 -2.01 34.47
N PHE A 113 3.36 -0.72 34.81
CA PHE A 113 3.29 -0.25 36.20
C PHE A 113 1.96 0.42 36.51
N ILE A 114 1.44 1.22 35.56
CA ILE A 114 0.22 2.01 35.69
C ILE A 114 -0.56 1.86 34.39
N PRO A 115 -1.43 0.85 34.27
CA PRO A 115 -2.28 0.69 33.09
C PRO A 115 -3.27 1.86 32.99
N PRO A 116 -3.54 2.37 31.77
CA PRO A 116 -4.57 3.37 31.57
C PRO A 116 -5.97 2.76 31.74
N ASN A 117 -6.84 3.42 32.49
CA ASN A 117 -8.20 2.94 32.76
C ASN A 117 -9.12 3.23 31.56
N PHE A 118 -9.26 2.26 30.67
CA PHE A 118 -10.25 2.25 29.60
C PHE A 118 -11.14 1.02 29.76
N SER A 119 -12.34 1.22 30.31
CA SER A 119 -13.29 0.15 30.57
C SER A 119 -14.14 -0.18 29.34
N VAL A 120 -14.33 -1.47 29.09
CA VAL A 120 -15.18 -2.02 28.02
C VAL A 120 -16.37 -2.74 28.64
N CYS A 121 -17.57 -2.47 28.13
CA CYS A 121 -18.80 -3.11 28.60
C CYS A 121 -19.11 -4.37 27.80
N MET A 122 -19.32 -5.48 28.50
CA MET A 122 -19.65 -6.78 27.92
C MET A 122 -21.03 -7.23 28.42
N LEU A 123 -21.83 -7.82 27.54
CA LEU A 123 -23.07 -8.53 27.89
C LEU A 123 -22.83 -10.03 27.67
N GLY A 124 -22.61 -10.77 28.75
CA GLY A 124 -22.14 -12.16 28.67
C GLY A 124 -20.78 -12.23 27.96
N ASN A 125 -20.75 -12.85 26.78
CA ASN A 125 -19.57 -12.92 25.91
C ASN A 125 -19.50 -11.86 24.81
N ARG A 126 -20.56 -11.05 24.60
CA ARG A 126 -20.67 -10.08 23.49
C ARG A 126 -20.23 -8.67 23.89
N THR A 127 -19.49 -7.99 23.01
CA THR A 127 -19.07 -6.60 23.22
C THR A 127 -20.17 -5.61 22.87
N VAL A 128 -20.37 -4.61 23.74
CA VAL A 128 -21.39 -3.56 23.59
C VAL A 128 -20.73 -2.26 23.16
N ASN A 129 -21.39 -1.51 22.27
CA ASN A 129 -20.91 -0.23 21.78
C ASN A 129 -20.80 0.78 22.93
N GLY A 130 -19.63 1.41 23.08
CA GLY A 130 -19.34 2.38 24.13
C GLY A 130 -20.09 3.70 23.99
N HIS A 131 -20.51 4.09 22.79
CA HIS A 131 -21.31 5.30 22.55
C HIS A 131 -22.73 5.20 23.11
N ALA A 132 -23.27 3.98 23.25
CA ALA A 132 -24.56 3.75 23.87
C ALA A 132 -24.57 3.98 25.40
N LEU A 133 -23.39 4.07 26.02
CA LEU A 133 -23.21 4.24 27.45
C LEU A 133 -23.19 5.73 27.84
N HIS A 134 -24.37 6.37 27.92
CA HIS A 134 -24.47 7.79 28.26
C HIS A 134 -23.92 8.15 29.67
N ASP A 135 -24.02 7.24 30.65
CA ASP A 135 -23.56 7.48 32.03
C ASP A 135 -22.34 6.66 32.45
N SER A 136 -21.65 5.99 31.51
CA SER A 136 -20.56 5.02 31.81
C SER A 136 -20.98 3.86 32.74
N GLN A 137 -22.29 3.63 32.91
CA GLN A 137 -22.82 2.58 33.77
C GLN A 137 -23.15 1.33 32.95
N CYS A 138 -22.27 0.33 33.02
CA CYS A 138 -22.47 -0.99 32.41
C CYS A 138 -23.30 -1.89 33.33
N LYS A 139 -24.56 -1.52 33.59
CA LYS A 139 -25.49 -2.26 34.47
C LYS A 139 -26.91 -2.22 33.91
N LYS A 140 -27.74 -3.20 34.30
CA LYS A 140 -29.16 -3.26 33.91
C LYS A 140 -30.02 -2.24 34.66
N THR A 141 -29.76 -2.09 35.96
CA THR A 141 -30.52 -1.22 36.87
C THR A 141 -29.57 -0.43 37.76
N VAL A 142 -30.03 0.74 38.20
CA VAL A 142 -29.31 1.65 39.08
C VAL A 142 -30.22 1.97 40.24
N LEU A 143 -29.65 2.05 41.44
CA LEU A 143 -30.38 2.54 42.61
C LEU A 143 -30.36 4.06 42.56
N VAL A 144 -31.52 4.66 42.31
CA VAL A 144 -31.69 6.11 42.40
C VAL A 144 -32.47 6.39 43.68
N GLN A 145 -31.89 7.24 44.53
CA GLN A 145 -32.57 7.72 45.73
C GLN A 145 -33.63 8.73 45.31
N SER A 146 -34.90 8.34 45.42
CA SER A 146 -36.03 9.22 45.19
C SER A 146 -36.68 9.57 46.53
N ALA A 147 -37.03 10.84 46.72
CA ALA A 147 -37.84 11.24 47.85
C ALA A 147 -39.24 10.63 47.69
N GLY A 148 -39.66 9.80 48.66
CA GLY A 148 -41.00 9.21 48.65
C GLY A 148 -42.10 10.29 48.66
N PRO A 149 -43.32 9.97 48.20
CA PRO A 149 -44.43 10.92 48.25
C PRO A 149 -44.70 11.32 49.71
N MET A 150 -44.79 12.64 49.97
CA MET A 150 -45.32 13.15 51.24
C MET A 150 -46.76 12.65 51.39
N GLU A 151 -47.02 11.82 52.40
CA GLU A 151 -48.37 11.64 52.92
C GLU A 151 -48.83 12.98 53.49
N GLN A 152 -49.88 13.54 52.90
CA GLN A 152 -50.50 14.79 53.31
C GLN A 152 -51.51 14.45 54.42
N GLU A 153 -51.06 14.50 55.68
CA GLU A 153 -51.97 14.49 56.84
C GLU A 153 -52.66 15.85 56.96
N ASP A 154 -53.95 15.90 56.62
CA ASP A 154 -54.83 17.04 56.87
C ASP A 154 -55.10 17.20 58.37
N GLY A 155 -54.27 17.98 59.05
CA GLY A 155 -54.44 18.36 60.46
C GLY A 155 -54.57 19.88 60.62
N ASN A 156 -55.79 20.36 60.90
CA ASN A 156 -56.15 21.76 61.16
C ASN A 156 -55.24 22.43 62.21
N LEU A 157 -54.60 23.55 61.85
CA LEU A 157 -53.81 24.38 62.75
C LEU A 157 -54.59 25.65 63.15
N THR A 158 -55.06 25.70 64.40
CA THR A 158 -55.54 26.93 65.04
C THR A 158 -54.37 27.76 65.55
N PHE A 159 -54.27 29.00 65.08
CA PHE A 159 -53.32 30.01 65.56
C PHE A 159 -53.66 30.47 66.98
N MET A 160 -52.69 30.42 67.89
CA MET A 160 -52.60 31.38 69.00
C MET A 160 -51.17 31.91 69.12
N SER A 161 -51.12 33.24 69.20
CA SER A 161 -49.96 34.11 69.33
C SER A 161 -49.44 34.11 70.76
N GLU A 162 -48.12 34.14 70.98
CA GLU A 162 -47.51 35.02 71.98
C GLU A 162 -46.00 35.24 71.79
N ASN A 163 -45.59 36.48 72.09
CA ASN A 163 -44.26 37.06 72.05
C ASN A 163 -43.30 36.45 73.09
N ALA A 164 -42.00 36.39 72.79
CA ALA A 164 -40.92 37.09 73.53
C ALA A 164 -39.51 36.59 73.18
N THR A 165 -38.58 37.53 73.33
CA THR A 165 -37.13 37.56 73.11
C THR A 165 -36.29 36.66 74.02
N ALA A 166 -35.30 35.91 73.47
CA ALA A 166 -33.92 35.75 74.00
C ALA A 166 -33.12 34.67 73.23
N PHE A 167 -31.86 34.97 72.88
CA PHE A 167 -30.76 34.00 72.62
C PHE A 167 -29.80 34.06 73.83
N PRO A 168 -28.78 33.19 73.97
CA PRO A 168 -28.61 31.78 73.57
C PRO A 168 -28.08 30.91 74.75
N THR A 169 -28.17 29.57 74.70
CA THR A 169 -27.06 28.65 75.09
C THR A 169 -27.45 27.16 74.99
N SER A 170 -26.57 26.40 74.35
CA SER A 170 -26.30 24.95 74.40
C SER A 170 -27.32 24.01 75.08
N MET A 171 -27.89 23.07 74.31
CA MET A 171 -27.76 21.64 74.61
C MET A 171 -28.16 20.77 73.42
N THR A 172 -27.31 19.78 73.18
CA THR A 172 -27.50 18.57 72.39
C THR A 172 -28.89 17.94 72.52
N SER A 173 -29.61 17.81 71.40
CA SER A 173 -30.45 16.65 71.05
C SER A 173 -31.13 16.90 69.69
N LEU A 174 -30.41 16.68 68.59
CA LEU A 174 -31.05 16.45 67.30
C LEU A 174 -31.26 14.95 67.15
N THR A 175 -32.48 14.57 67.51
CA THR A 175 -33.16 13.37 67.04
C THR A 175 -32.90 13.17 65.54
N SER A 176 -32.58 11.93 65.18
CA SER A 176 -32.47 11.46 63.81
C SER A 176 -33.79 11.70 63.07
N LEU A 177 -33.85 12.74 62.24
CA LEU A 177 -34.78 12.78 61.12
C LEU A 177 -34.28 11.73 60.11
N THR A 178 -34.77 10.50 60.24
CA THR A 178 -34.77 9.53 59.14
C THR A 178 -35.64 10.11 58.04
N SER A 179 -35.01 10.88 57.15
CA SER A 179 -35.55 11.06 55.80
C SER A 179 -35.71 9.67 55.22
N GLY A 180 -36.96 9.28 54.94
CA GLY A 180 -37.28 8.04 54.25
C GLY A 180 -36.75 8.11 52.82
N LEU A 181 -35.44 7.89 52.64
CA LEU A 181 -34.83 7.64 51.35
C LEU A 181 -35.27 6.22 50.93
N VAL A 182 -36.16 6.14 49.95
CA VAL A 182 -36.52 4.87 49.33
C VAL A 182 -35.57 4.67 48.16
N ASP A 183 -34.77 3.61 48.22
CA ASP A 183 -33.94 3.18 47.11
C ASP A 183 -34.84 2.58 46.02
N VAL A 184 -35.06 3.32 44.93
CA VAL A 184 -35.85 2.85 43.79
C VAL A 184 -34.89 2.33 42.72
N ASN A 185 -35.05 1.06 42.35
CA ASN A 185 -34.35 0.47 41.19
C ASN A 185 -34.94 1.06 39.90
N THR A 186 -34.20 1.92 39.23
CA THR A 186 -34.56 2.45 37.91
C THR A 186 -33.75 1.76 36.82
N THR A 187 -34.34 1.61 35.64
CA THR A 187 -33.69 1.00 34.46
C THR A 187 -32.69 1.96 33.82
N THR A 188 -31.57 1.46 33.30
CA THR A 188 -30.57 2.28 32.59
C THR A 188 -31.01 2.62 31.15
N SER A 189 -30.31 3.56 30.50
CA SER A 189 -30.48 3.83 29.06
C SER A 189 -30.25 2.59 28.20
N LEU A 190 -29.32 1.72 28.60
CA LEU A 190 -29.08 0.43 27.96
C LEU A 190 -30.31 -0.48 27.99
N TRP A 191 -31.11 -0.44 29.06
CA TRP A 191 -32.33 -1.25 29.16
C TRP A 191 -33.30 -0.93 28.02
N GLN A 192 -33.50 0.35 27.72
CA GLN A 192 -34.38 0.82 26.63
C GLN A 192 -33.88 0.39 25.24
N GLN A 193 -32.59 0.09 25.09
CA GLN A 193 -32.03 -0.40 23.82
C GLN A 193 -32.21 -1.90 23.62
N PHE A 194 -32.51 -2.67 24.68
CA PHE A 194 -32.72 -4.13 24.61
C PHE A 194 -34.17 -4.55 24.90
N CYS A 195 -34.99 -3.66 25.46
CA CYS A 195 -36.38 -3.92 25.85
C CYS A 195 -37.35 -2.90 25.20
N GLU A 196 -38.62 -3.27 25.05
CA GLU A 196 -39.64 -2.42 24.40
C GLU A 196 -40.14 -1.25 25.26
N GLY A 197 -39.72 -1.16 26.53
CA GLY A 197 -40.11 -0.09 27.43
C GLY A 197 -39.14 0.14 28.60
N PRO A 198 -39.26 1.28 29.31
CA PRO A 198 -38.44 1.62 30.47
C PRO A 198 -38.88 0.93 31.77
N GLU A 199 -39.97 0.15 31.73
CA GLU A 199 -40.43 -0.58 32.91
C GLU A 199 -39.68 -1.90 33.08
N LEU A 200 -39.52 -2.34 34.34
CA LEU A 200 -38.90 -3.63 34.67
C LEU A 200 -39.69 -4.84 34.14
N ASN A 201 -40.97 -4.65 33.82
CA ASN A 201 -41.87 -5.68 33.29
C ASN A 201 -41.92 -5.73 31.76
N ALA A 202 -41.13 -4.90 31.06
CA ALA A 202 -41.12 -4.87 29.61
C ALA A 202 -40.57 -6.17 29.01
N THR A 203 -41.09 -6.53 27.83
CA THR A 203 -40.54 -7.58 26.96
C THR A 203 -39.13 -7.21 26.51
N CYS A 204 -38.17 -8.08 26.82
CA CYS A 204 -36.75 -7.90 26.54
C CYS A 204 -36.22 -9.06 25.69
N ASP A 205 -35.10 -8.84 25.01
CA ASP A 205 -34.39 -9.89 24.27
C ASP A 205 -33.96 -11.06 25.18
N ASP A 206 -34.10 -12.30 24.69
CA ASP A 206 -33.81 -13.52 25.46
C ASP A 206 -32.34 -13.60 25.89
N PHE A 207 -31.41 -13.18 25.03
CA PHE A 207 -29.99 -13.16 25.39
C PHE A 207 -29.70 -12.11 26.47
N PHE A 208 -30.39 -10.97 26.42
CA PHE A 208 -30.26 -9.92 27.43
C PHE A 208 -30.80 -10.35 28.79
N THR A 209 -31.91 -11.08 28.87
CA THR A 209 -32.47 -11.54 30.16
C THR A 209 -31.54 -12.54 30.85
N HIS A 210 -31.02 -13.51 30.10
CA HIS A 210 -30.14 -14.57 30.62
C HIS A 210 -28.69 -14.15 30.85
N SER A 211 -28.19 -13.12 30.17
CA SER A 211 -26.81 -12.65 30.30
C SER A 211 -26.66 -11.59 31.41
N LYS A 212 -25.47 -11.53 32.03
CA LYS A 212 -25.10 -10.46 32.97
C LYS A 212 -24.17 -9.47 32.29
N PHE A 213 -24.26 -8.19 32.68
CA PHE A 213 -23.26 -7.21 32.29
C PHE A 213 -21.99 -7.40 33.12
N SER A 214 -20.84 -7.28 32.47
CA SER A 214 -19.53 -7.26 33.10
C SER A 214 -18.68 -6.16 32.47
N VAL A 215 -17.82 -5.55 33.29
CA VAL A 215 -16.84 -4.56 32.83
C VAL A 215 -15.47 -5.23 32.80
N ILE A 216 -14.77 -5.11 31.67
CA ILE A 216 -13.39 -5.56 31.52
C ILE A 216 -12.49 -4.36 31.24
N GLU A 217 -11.22 -4.46 31.64
CA GLU A 217 -10.20 -3.47 31.27
C GLU A 217 -9.77 -3.71 29.83
N GLY A 218 -9.90 -2.70 28.96
CA GLY A 218 -9.46 -2.76 27.57
C GLY A 218 -7.94 -2.78 27.41
N ILE A 219 -7.21 -2.18 28.36
CA ILE A 219 -5.75 -2.21 28.43
C ILE A 219 -5.35 -2.77 29.80
N PRO A 220 -5.29 -4.10 29.96
CA PRO A 220 -4.83 -4.71 31.20
C PRO A 220 -3.32 -4.47 31.43
N GLY A 221 -2.58 -4.05 30.39
CA GLY A 221 -1.17 -3.66 30.47
C GLY A 221 -0.19 -4.82 30.31
N LEU A 222 1.09 -4.47 30.14
CA LEU A 222 2.16 -5.42 29.76
C LEU A 222 2.38 -6.56 30.79
N ALA A 223 2.04 -6.34 32.06
CA ALA A 223 2.22 -7.30 33.15
C ALA A 223 1.09 -8.35 33.26
N SER A 224 0.00 -8.19 32.50
CA SER A 224 -1.24 -8.97 32.68
C SER A 224 -1.22 -10.40 32.15
N GLY A 225 -0.32 -10.72 31.21
CA GLY A 225 -0.28 -12.03 30.55
C GLY A 225 -1.32 -12.24 29.44
N ILE A 226 -2.01 -11.17 28.99
CA ILE A 226 -3.07 -11.22 27.96
C ILE A 226 -2.59 -11.77 26.60
N ILE A 227 -1.27 -11.76 26.34
CA ILE A 227 -0.68 -12.32 25.11
C ILE A 227 -1.11 -13.77 24.84
N THR A 228 -1.39 -14.54 25.89
CA THR A 228 -1.83 -15.94 25.76
C THR A 228 -3.20 -16.07 25.08
N GLU A 229 -4.09 -15.09 25.25
CA GLU A 229 -5.38 -15.03 24.57
C GLU A 229 -5.25 -14.49 23.14
N ASN A 230 -4.26 -13.61 22.89
CA ASN A 230 -4.06 -12.94 21.61
C ASN A 230 -3.18 -13.71 20.59
N LEU A 231 -2.61 -14.86 20.97
CA LEU A 231 -1.66 -15.59 20.13
C LEU A 231 -2.31 -16.23 18.88
N TRP A 232 -3.61 -16.52 18.95
CA TRP A 232 -4.31 -17.30 17.94
C TRP A 232 -5.13 -16.41 16.99
N SER A 233 -5.29 -16.87 15.76
CA SER A 233 -6.09 -16.17 14.75
C SER A 233 -7.57 -16.23 15.09
N THR A 234 -8.27 -15.11 14.89
CA THR A 234 -9.73 -15.03 14.96
C THR A 234 -10.21 -14.32 13.72
N TYR A 235 -10.52 -15.09 12.67
CA TYR A 235 -11.10 -14.57 11.43
C TYR A 235 -12.61 -14.54 11.57
N LEU A 236 -13.20 -13.38 11.29
CA LEU A 236 -14.65 -13.15 11.42
C LEU A 236 -15.26 -12.82 10.06
N SER A 237 -16.52 -13.21 9.89
CA SER A 237 -17.34 -12.82 8.75
C SER A 237 -17.95 -11.43 8.99
N LYS A 238 -18.23 -10.70 7.91
CA LYS A 238 -18.90 -9.40 8.01
C LYS A 238 -20.25 -9.56 8.73
N GLY A 239 -20.49 -8.73 9.76
CA GLY A 239 -21.72 -8.75 10.55
C GLY A 239 -21.75 -9.74 11.71
N GLU A 240 -20.67 -10.47 11.98
CA GLU A 240 -20.53 -11.23 13.23
C GLU A 240 -20.19 -10.29 14.39
N VAL A 241 -20.71 -10.58 15.60
CA VAL A 241 -20.42 -9.78 16.80
C VAL A 241 -19.04 -10.12 17.36
N LEU A 242 -18.35 -9.10 17.88
CA LEU A 242 -17.11 -9.30 18.62
C LEU A 242 -17.40 -9.98 19.96
N GLU A 243 -16.86 -11.19 20.12
CA GLU A 243 -17.03 -12.00 21.32
C GLU A 243 -15.69 -12.30 22.00
N LYS A 244 -15.72 -12.40 23.34
CA LYS A 244 -14.57 -12.84 24.15
C LYS A 244 -14.77 -14.27 24.62
N GLN A 245 -13.89 -15.17 24.20
CA GLN A 245 -13.99 -16.61 24.47
C GLN A 245 -13.82 -17.00 25.93
N SER A 246 -13.08 -16.22 26.72
CA SER A 246 -12.88 -16.49 28.16
C SER A 246 -14.08 -16.10 29.02
N LEU A 247 -15.09 -15.41 28.47
CA LEU A 247 -16.33 -15.06 29.18
C LEU A 247 -17.44 -16.09 28.92
N PRO A 248 -18.29 -16.38 29.92
CA PRO A 248 -19.38 -17.33 29.80
C PRO A 248 -20.47 -16.82 28.85
N SER A 249 -20.87 -17.67 27.90
CA SER A 249 -22.05 -17.47 27.05
C SER A 249 -23.26 -18.23 27.61
N PRO A 250 -24.48 -17.65 27.56
CA PRO A 250 -25.69 -18.40 27.89
C PRO A 250 -25.97 -19.48 26.83
N PRO A 251 -26.68 -20.57 27.19
CA PRO A 251 -27.02 -21.66 26.26
C PRO A 251 -28.02 -21.29 25.16
N VAL A 252 -28.63 -20.10 25.25
CA VAL A 252 -29.59 -19.58 24.26
C VAL A 252 -28.86 -18.65 23.30
N SER A 253 -28.79 -19.03 22.03
CA SER A 253 -28.18 -18.24 20.95
C SER A 253 -29.26 -17.51 20.15
N THR A 254 -29.80 -16.39 20.65
CA THR A 254 -30.51 -15.47 19.74
C THR A 254 -29.48 -14.81 18.83
N PRO A 255 -29.73 -14.75 17.51
CA PRO A 255 -28.82 -14.09 16.58
C PRO A 255 -28.76 -12.59 16.91
N ALA A 256 -27.54 -12.08 17.04
CA ALA A 256 -27.35 -10.64 17.23
C ALA A 256 -27.86 -9.89 16.00
N THR A 257 -28.69 -8.87 16.23
CA THR A 257 -29.30 -8.07 15.17
C THR A 257 -28.66 -6.68 15.15
N ASN A 258 -28.45 -6.11 13.95
CA ASN A 258 -27.81 -4.79 13.76
C ASN A 258 -28.56 -3.60 14.41
N GLN A 259 -29.81 -3.81 14.85
CA GLN A 259 -30.60 -2.80 15.56
C GLN A 259 -30.19 -2.64 17.02
N ARG A 260 -29.39 -3.56 17.56
CA ARG A 260 -28.93 -3.56 18.95
C ARG A 260 -27.50 -2.99 19.03
N PRO A 261 -27.12 -2.40 20.18
CA PRO A 261 -25.84 -1.71 20.36
C PRO A 261 -24.65 -2.68 20.53
N TYR A 262 -24.49 -3.65 19.64
CA TYR A 262 -23.32 -4.54 19.61
C TYR A 262 -22.24 -3.98 18.68
N VAL A 263 -21.00 -4.43 18.89
CA VAL A 263 -19.90 -4.13 17.98
C VAL A 263 -19.75 -5.30 17.00
N PHE A 264 -19.79 -4.99 15.70
CA PHE A 264 -19.78 -5.97 14.62
C PHE A 264 -18.48 -5.91 13.80
N ALA A 265 -18.12 -7.03 13.20
CA ALA A 265 -17.03 -7.07 12.23
C ALA A 265 -17.42 -6.33 10.93
N ASP A 266 -16.67 -5.28 10.58
CA ASP A 266 -16.91 -4.41 9.42
C ASP A 266 -16.74 -5.13 8.08
N ILE A 267 -15.72 -5.98 7.98
CA ILE A 267 -15.37 -6.75 6.78
C ILE A 267 -15.08 -8.22 7.11
N THR A 268 -15.27 -9.10 6.12
CA THR A 268 -14.82 -10.48 6.25
C THR A 268 -13.29 -10.53 6.16
N THR A 269 -12.65 -11.17 7.14
CA THR A 269 -11.20 -11.16 7.26
C THR A 269 -10.60 -12.52 6.92
N SER A 270 -9.45 -12.49 6.23
CA SER A 270 -8.66 -13.67 5.92
C SER A 270 -7.17 -13.31 5.88
N PHE A 271 -6.29 -14.30 6.01
CA PHE A 271 -4.84 -14.07 5.95
C PHE A 271 -4.41 -13.32 4.68
N THR A 272 -4.96 -13.70 3.52
CA THR A 272 -4.58 -13.14 2.22
C THR A 272 -5.01 -11.68 2.06
N LEU A 273 -6.19 -11.33 2.60
CA LEU A 273 -6.70 -9.97 2.61
C LEU A 273 -5.83 -9.06 3.52
N LEU A 274 -5.47 -9.54 4.71
CA LEU A 274 -4.63 -8.79 5.65
C LEU A 274 -3.22 -8.53 5.11
N VAL A 275 -2.64 -9.49 4.37
CA VAL A 275 -1.35 -9.29 3.68
C VAL A 275 -1.45 -8.12 2.68
N GLY A 276 -2.54 -8.03 1.92
CA GLY A 276 -2.77 -6.94 0.97
C GLY A 276 -3.01 -5.58 1.63
N ILE A 277 -3.64 -5.55 2.81
CA ILE A 277 -3.84 -4.32 3.60
C ILE A 277 -2.54 -3.86 4.27
N PHE A 278 -1.70 -4.79 4.73
CA PHE A 278 -0.44 -4.45 5.40
C PHE A 278 0.66 -4.04 4.42
N PHE A 279 0.72 -4.62 3.22
CA PHE A 279 1.81 -4.39 2.26
C PHE A 279 2.13 -2.91 1.95
N PRO A 280 1.18 -1.98 1.81
CA PRO A 280 1.45 -0.55 1.64
C PRO A 280 2.41 0.04 2.69
N SER A 281 2.41 -0.49 3.92
CA SER A 281 3.28 -0.02 5.01
C SER A 281 4.78 -0.25 4.76
N VAL A 282 5.14 -1.29 4.01
CA VAL A 282 6.53 -1.63 3.69
C VAL A 282 6.98 -1.11 2.32
N THR A 283 6.10 -0.40 1.61
CA THR A 283 6.44 0.25 0.35
C THR A 283 7.27 1.53 0.58
N GLY A 284 7.66 2.21 -0.50
CA GLY A 284 8.38 3.48 -0.39
C GLY A 284 9.91 3.36 -0.30
N ILE A 285 10.49 2.16 -0.45
CA ILE A 285 11.95 1.96 -0.45
C ILE A 285 12.69 2.78 -1.54
N MET A 286 11.99 3.17 -2.61
CA MET A 286 12.54 3.97 -3.69
C MET A 286 12.67 5.47 -3.35
N ALA A 287 12.07 5.93 -2.25
CA ALA A 287 12.12 7.33 -1.82
C ALA A 287 13.56 7.84 -1.60
N GLY A 288 14.46 6.98 -1.10
CA GLY A 288 15.87 7.31 -0.91
C GLY A 288 16.60 7.66 -2.23
N SER A 289 16.17 7.06 -3.35
CA SER A 289 16.76 7.31 -4.67
C SER A 289 16.21 8.55 -5.38
N ASN A 290 15.05 9.08 -4.94
CA ASN A 290 14.39 10.23 -5.58
C ASN A 290 15.19 11.54 -5.44
N ARG A 291 16.13 11.61 -4.50
CA ARG A 291 17.05 12.76 -4.31
C ARG A 291 18.50 12.44 -4.71
N SER A 292 18.71 11.46 -5.59
CA SER A 292 20.07 11.04 -5.99
C SER A 292 20.93 12.15 -6.59
N GLY A 293 20.30 13.19 -7.17
CA GLY A 293 21.01 14.34 -7.75
C GLY A 293 21.58 15.33 -6.73
N ASP A 294 21.09 15.31 -5.49
CA ASP A 294 21.46 16.26 -4.44
C ASP A 294 22.46 15.67 -3.42
N LEU A 295 22.78 14.38 -3.54
CA LEU A 295 23.67 13.68 -2.62
C LEU A 295 25.14 13.90 -3.00
N LYS A 296 25.99 14.21 -2.00
CA LYS A 296 27.45 14.34 -2.19
C LYS A 296 28.08 13.07 -2.77
N ASP A 297 27.67 11.89 -2.27
CA ASP A 297 28.07 10.58 -2.80
C ASP A 297 26.84 9.66 -2.82
N ALA A 298 26.16 9.64 -3.97
CA ALA A 298 24.97 8.81 -4.17
C ALA A 298 25.29 7.30 -4.18
N GLN A 299 26.49 6.90 -4.64
CA GLN A 299 26.84 5.48 -4.76
C GLN A 299 26.96 4.81 -3.39
N ARG A 300 27.52 5.52 -2.40
CA ARG A 300 27.62 5.01 -1.03
C ARG A 300 26.37 5.27 -0.18
N SER A 301 25.75 6.44 -0.32
CA SER A 301 24.67 6.87 0.59
C SER A 301 23.36 6.12 0.35
N ILE A 302 22.99 5.85 -0.91
CA ILE A 302 21.73 5.17 -1.25
C ILE A 302 21.65 3.76 -0.65
N PRO A 303 22.62 2.84 -0.86
CA PRO A 303 22.50 1.48 -0.32
C PRO A 303 22.51 1.44 1.21
N ILE A 304 23.37 2.22 1.86
CA ILE A 304 23.45 2.26 3.33
C ILE A 304 22.17 2.83 3.93
N GLY A 305 21.70 3.99 3.41
CA GLY A 305 20.49 4.65 3.90
C GLY A 305 19.24 3.79 3.70
N THR A 306 19.10 3.14 2.55
CA THR A 306 17.92 2.31 2.25
C THR A 306 17.89 1.05 3.11
N ILE A 307 19.01 0.33 3.25
CA ILE A 307 19.06 -0.89 4.07
C ILE A 307 18.83 -0.58 5.55
N LEU A 308 19.47 0.48 6.08
CA LEU A 308 19.25 0.87 7.48
C LEU A 308 17.81 1.31 7.72
N ALA A 309 17.20 2.06 6.80
CA ALA A 309 15.80 2.46 6.92
C ALA A 309 14.86 1.24 6.97
N ILE A 310 15.06 0.25 6.10
CA ILE A 310 14.28 -1.00 6.09
C ILE A 310 14.45 -1.76 7.41
N LEU A 311 15.68 -1.86 7.93
CA LEU A 311 15.92 -2.52 9.21
C LEU A 311 15.23 -1.78 10.37
N THR A 312 15.29 -0.45 10.40
CA THR A 312 14.63 0.36 11.42
C THR A 312 13.11 0.21 11.37
N THR A 313 12.48 0.32 10.20
CA THR A 313 11.01 0.18 10.09
C THR A 313 10.56 -1.24 10.39
N SER A 314 11.30 -2.25 9.93
CA SER A 314 11.00 -3.66 10.22
C SER A 314 11.07 -3.96 11.72
N LEU A 315 12.08 -3.42 12.41
CA LEU A 315 12.18 -3.54 13.87
C LEU A 315 10.96 -2.90 14.53
N VAL A 316 10.62 -1.66 14.17
CA VAL A 316 9.47 -0.95 14.74
C VAL A 316 8.17 -1.71 14.53
N TYR A 317 7.93 -2.27 13.34
CA TYR A 317 6.73 -3.05 13.07
C TYR A 317 6.67 -4.34 13.88
N LEU A 318 7.76 -5.13 13.90
CA LEU A 318 7.79 -6.40 14.62
C LEU A 318 7.66 -6.21 16.13
N SER A 319 8.33 -5.22 16.73
CA SER A 319 8.16 -4.93 18.15
C SER A 319 6.78 -4.37 18.48
N SER A 320 6.18 -3.55 17.61
CA SER A 320 4.82 -3.04 17.84
C SER A 320 3.76 -4.15 17.82
N VAL A 321 3.88 -5.13 16.91
CA VAL A 321 2.97 -6.30 16.87
C VAL A 321 2.99 -7.05 18.20
N VAL A 322 4.18 -7.31 18.74
CA VAL A 322 4.32 -7.98 20.05
C VAL A 322 3.75 -7.12 21.17
N LEU A 323 4.07 -5.82 21.20
CA LEU A 323 3.58 -4.91 22.26
C LEU A 323 2.05 -4.77 22.26
N PHE A 324 1.41 -4.65 21.10
CA PHE A 324 -0.05 -4.58 21.03
C PHE A 324 -0.71 -5.86 21.54
N GLY A 325 -0.18 -7.04 21.15
CA GLY A 325 -0.67 -8.33 21.64
C GLY A 325 -0.49 -8.53 23.14
N CYS A 326 0.53 -7.93 23.76
CA CYS A 326 0.80 -8.04 25.19
C CYS A 326 0.08 -7.01 26.07
N CYS A 327 -0.39 -5.89 25.52
CA CYS A 327 -0.92 -4.79 26.32
C CYS A 327 -2.44 -4.59 26.18
N ILE A 328 -3.02 -4.93 25.03
CA ILE A 328 -4.41 -4.58 24.66
C ILE A 328 -5.26 -5.85 24.62
N ASP A 329 -6.49 -5.76 25.13
CA ASP A 329 -7.45 -6.85 25.06
C ASP A 329 -7.89 -7.16 23.61
N GLY A 330 -8.06 -8.44 23.30
CA GLY A 330 -8.37 -8.91 21.96
C GLY A 330 -9.69 -8.38 21.38
N VAL A 331 -10.70 -8.06 22.19
CA VAL A 331 -11.94 -7.45 21.64
C VAL A 331 -11.72 -6.02 21.17
N VAL A 332 -10.85 -5.27 21.87
CA VAL A 332 -10.50 -3.89 21.50
C VAL A 332 -9.61 -3.87 20.27
N LEU A 333 -8.68 -4.82 20.12
CA LEU A 333 -7.84 -4.94 18.93
C LEU A 333 -8.62 -5.26 17.65
N ARG A 334 -9.77 -5.94 17.77
CA ARG A 334 -10.63 -6.34 16.63
C ARG A 334 -11.63 -5.25 16.23
N ASP A 335 -11.74 -4.19 17.02
CA ASP A 335 -12.60 -3.05 16.77
C ASP A 335 -11.82 -1.94 16.04
N LYS A 336 -12.12 -1.75 14.75
CA LYS A 336 -11.42 -0.79 13.88
C LYS A 336 -11.64 0.67 14.28
N PHE A 337 -12.88 1.03 14.63
CA PHE A 337 -13.27 2.42 14.90
C PHE A 337 -13.19 2.78 16.39
N GLY A 338 -12.98 1.79 17.25
CA GLY A 338 -12.85 2.00 18.69
C GLY A 338 -14.19 2.29 19.36
N ASP A 339 -15.29 1.77 18.81
CA ASP A 339 -16.64 1.92 19.37
C ASP A 339 -16.70 1.38 20.80
N SER A 340 -15.99 0.28 21.08
CA SER A 340 -15.83 -0.35 22.39
C SER A 340 -15.16 0.56 23.43
N VAL A 341 -14.35 1.52 22.98
CA VAL A 341 -13.59 2.46 23.81
C VAL A 341 -14.04 3.92 23.60
N LYS A 342 -15.33 4.11 23.30
CA LYS A 342 -16.00 5.41 23.15
C LYS A 342 -15.45 6.26 21.99
N GLY A 343 -15.10 5.63 20.87
CA GLY A 343 -14.61 6.30 19.68
C GLY A 343 -13.18 6.82 19.81
N ASN A 344 -12.40 6.26 20.75
CA ASN A 344 -10.97 6.55 20.83
C ASN A 344 -10.20 5.60 19.91
N LEU A 345 -9.18 6.15 19.24
CA LEU A 345 -8.28 5.36 18.41
C LEU A 345 -7.53 4.33 19.28
N VAL A 346 -7.64 3.04 18.97
CA VAL A 346 -7.14 1.93 19.83
C VAL A 346 -5.65 2.09 20.19
N VAL A 347 -4.77 2.34 19.21
CA VAL A 347 -3.35 2.60 19.52
C VAL A 347 -3.13 3.92 20.27
N GLY A 348 -4.04 4.88 20.15
CA GLY A 348 -4.04 6.11 20.95
C GLY A 348 -4.34 5.86 22.43
N THR A 349 -5.19 4.89 22.76
CA THR A 349 -5.49 4.55 24.17
C THR A 349 -4.29 3.98 24.92
N LEU A 350 -3.33 3.37 24.22
CA LEU A 350 -2.06 2.91 24.79
C LEU A 350 -1.02 4.02 24.94
N ALA A 351 -1.14 5.12 24.20
CA ALA A 351 -0.11 6.13 24.08
C ALA A 351 -0.03 7.07 25.30
N TRP A 352 1.19 7.45 25.68
CA TRP A 352 1.45 8.43 26.74
C TRP A 352 2.05 9.71 26.14
N PRO A 353 1.64 10.93 26.57
CA PRO A 353 0.77 11.27 27.70
C PRO A 353 -0.73 11.31 27.42
N SER A 354 -1.16 11.40 26.16
CA SER A 354 -2.58 11.39 25.82
C SER A 354 -2.85 10.77 24.45
N PRO A 355 -4.06 10.23 24.21
CA PRO A 355 -4.45 9.67 22.90
C PRO A 355 -4.36 10.70 21.76
N TRP A 356 -4.57 11.98 22.06
CA TRP A 356 -4.54 13.08 21.10
C TRP A 356 -3.18 13.27 20.42
N VAL A 357 -2.08 12.85 21.07
CA VAL A 357 -0.74 12.90 20.45
C VAL A 357 -0.70 12.05 19.18
N ILE A 358 -1.31 10.86 19.23
CA ILE A 358 -1.38 9.95 18.09
C ILE A 358 -2.39 10.43 17.06
N VAL A 359 -3.56 10.91 17.49
CA VAL A 359 -4.60 11.42 16.58
C VAL A 359 -4.06 12.59 15.74
N ILE A 360 -3.47 13.59 16.39
CA ILE A 360 -2.93 14.78 15.70
C ILE A 360 -1.66 14.40 14.90
N GLY A 361 -0.77 13.60 15.48
CA GLY A 361 0.48 13.18 14.84
C GLY A 361 0.25 12.36 13.57
N SER A 362 -0.68 11.40 13.63
CA SER A 362 -1.06 10.56 12.49
C SER A 362 -1.77 11.35 11.39
N PHE A 363 -2.63 12.33 11.74
CA PHE A 363 -3.28 13.22 10.78
C PHE A 363 -2.27 14.03 9.96
N PHE A 364 -1.33 14.71 10.61
CA PHE A 364 -0.29 15.47 9.90
C PHE A 364 0.67 14.56 9.11
N SER A 365 0.97 13.37 9.64
CA SER A 365 1.79 12.38 8.94
C SER A 365 1.14 11.91 7.63
N THR A 366 -0.14 11.54 7.66
CA THR A 366 -0.89 11.10 6.45
C THR A 366 -1.01 12.24 5.44
N CYS A 367 -1.30 13.47 5.90
CA CYS A 367 -1.33 14.63 5.01
C CYS A 367 0.04 14.87 4.34
N GLY A 368 1.14 14.73 5.09
CA GLY A 368 2.49 14.85 4.58
C GLY A 368 2.83 13.78 3.54
N ALA A 369 2.44 12.53 3.79
CA ALA A 369 2.64 11.40 2.86
C ALA A 369 1.82 11.56 1.56
N GLY A 370 0.57 12.04 1.67
CA GLY A 370 -0.27 12.39 0.52
C GLY A 370 0.37 13.48 -0.34
N LEU A 371 0.87 14.54 0.30
CA LEU A 371 1.54 15.65 -0.37
C LEU A 371 2.87 15.23 -1.03
N GLN A 372 3.62 14.34 -0.39
CA GLN A 372 4.83 13.76 -0.99
C GLN A 372 4.50 12.92 -2.24
N SER A 373 3.43 12.14 -2.18
CA SER A 373 2.99 11.31 -3.32
C SER A 373 2.53 12.17 -4.49
N LEU A 374 1.76 13.24 -4.21
CA LEU A 374 1.26 14.19 -5.20
C LEU A 374 2.35 15.09 -5.81
N THR A 375 3.50 15.25 -5.15
CA THR A 375 4.67 15.93 -5.72
C THR A 375 5.61 14.97 -6.46
N GLY A 376 5.72 13.72 -6.00
CA GLY A 376 6.60 12.70 -6.56
C GLY A 376 6.10 12.13 -7.89
N ALA A 377 4.83 11.73 -7.95
CA ALA A 377 4.24 11.07 -9.12
C ALA A 377 4.29 11.95 -10.40
N PRO A 378 3.91 13.24 -10.38
CA PRO A 378 4.00 14.10 -11.56
C PRO A 378 5.43 14.29 -12.07
N ARG A 379 6.42 14.37 -11.16
CA ARG A 379 7.83 14.53 -11.53
C ARG A 379 8.38 13.28 -12.21
N LEU A 380 7.98 12.11 -11.74
CA LEU A 380 8.31 10.84 -12.37
C LEU A 380 7.70 10.76 -13.78
N LEU A 381 6.42 11.09 -13.93
CA LEU A 381 5.75 11.08 -15.22
C LEU A 381 6.38 12.09 -16.19
N GLN A 382 6.73 13.28 -15.71
CA GLN A 382 7.42 14.29 -16.50
C GLN A 382 8.81 13.81 -16.97
N ALA A 383 9.55 13.07 -16.14
CA ALA A 383 10.84 12.50 -16.53
C ALA A 383 10.67 11.44 -17.65
N ILE A 384 9.67 10.56 -17.52
CA ILE A 384 9.32 9.57 -18.54
C ILE A 384 8.95 10.25 -19.88
N ALA A 385 8.16 11.32 -19.82
CA ALA A 385 7.77 12.08 -21.01
C ALA A 385 8.96 12.78 -21.69
N LYS A 386 9.95 13.26 -20.92
CA LYS A 386 11.17 13.90 -21.46
C LYS A 386 12.09 12.91 -22.17
N ASP A 387 12.10 11.65 -21.75
CA ASP A 387 12.89 10.60 -22.39
C ASP A 387 12.35 10.20 -23.79
N ASN A 388 11.15 10.66 -24.17
CA ASN A 388 10.49 10.38 -25.46
C ASN A 388 10.43 8.88 -25.80
N ILE A 389 10.34 8.02 -24.79
CA ILE A 389 10.18 6.56 -24.94
C ILE A 389 8.75 6.19 -25.34
N ILE A 390 7.76 7.03 -24.98
CA ILE A 390 6.34 6.83 -25.25
C ILE A 390 5.80 8.10 -25.91
N PRO A 391 5.58 8.11 -27.24
CA PRO A 391 5.24 9.31 -28.00
C PRO A 391 3.97 10.04 -27.50
N PHE A 392 2.94 9.28 -27.11
CA PHE A 392 1.67 9.87 -26.67
C PHE A 392 1.77 10.57 -25.29
N LEU A 393 2.78 10.26 -24.47
CA LEU A 393 2.99 10.90 -23.18
C LEU A 393 3.74 12.25 -23.29
N ARG A 394 4.14 12.67 -24.49
CA ARG A 394 4.95 13.89 -24.71
C ARG A 394 4.31 15.16 -24.15
N VAL A 395 2.98 15.26 -24.16
CA VAL A 395 2.22 16.41 -23.60
C VAL A 395 2.53 16.61 -22.11
N PHE A 396 2.75 15.53 -21.37
CA PHE A 396 3.03 15.57 -19.93
C PHE A 396 4.47 16.01 -19.59
N GLY A 397 5.33 16.19 -20.60
CA GLY A 397 6.69 16.72 -20.43
C GLY A 397 6.74 18.23 -20.20
N HIS A 398 5.63 18.95 -20.42
CA HIS A 398 5.54 20.40 -20.22
C HIS A 398 5.79 20.76 -18.75
N GLY A 399 6.56 21.83 -18.52
CA GLY A 399 6.83 22.35 -17.19
C GLY A 399 6.87 23.87 -17.18
N LYS A 400 6.58 24.46 -16.03
CA LYS A 400 6.74 25.90 -15.78
C LYS A 400 8.23 26.28 -15.86
N ALA A 401 8.55 27.58 -15.86
CA ALA A 401 9.93 28.08 -15.85
C ALA A 401 10.79 27.48 -14.71
N ASN A 402 10.16 27.10 -13.59
CA ASN A 402 10.82 26.49 -12.43
C ASN A 402 11.06 24.97 -12.58
N GLY A 403 10.69 24.37 -13.71
CA GLY A 403 10.77 22.92 -13.95
C GLY A 403 9.60 22.10 -13.40
N GLU A 404 8.63 22.73 -12.72
CA GLU A 404 7.48 22.05 -12.12
C GLU A 404 6.46 21.58 -13.18
N PRO A 405 5.98 20.32 -13.11
CA PRO A 405 5.04 19.76 -14.08
C PRO A 405 3.61 20.28 -13.88
N THR A 406 2.95 20.69 -14.97
CA THR A 406 1.55 21.16 -14.93
C THR A 406 0.57 20.07 -15.38
N TRP A 407 0.65 19.61 -16.62
CA TRP A 407 -0.25 18.58 -17.16
C TRP A 407 -0.13 17.24 -16.45
N ALA A 408 1.08 16.86 -16.03
CA ALA A 408 1.28 15.63 -15.26
C ALA A 408 0.67 15.73 -13.85
N LEU A 409 0.65 16.91 -13.23
CA LEU A 409 -0.04 17.13 -11.95
C LEU A 409 -1.55 16.97 -12.13
N LEU A 410 -2.13 17.52 -13.19
CA LEU A 410 -3.55 17.38 -13.49
C LEU A 410 -3.95 15.91 -13.73
N LEU A 411 -3.15 15.15 -14.49
CA LEU A 411 -3.41 13.72 -14.68
C LEU A 411 -3.31 12.94 -13.36
N THR A 412 -2.32 13.26 -12.53
CA THR A 412 -2.14 12.61 -11.23
C THR A 412 -3.31 12.91 -10.30
N ALA A 413 -3.78 14.16 -10.25
CA ALA A 413 -4.99 14.52 -9.49
C ALA A 413 -6.22 13.78 -10.02
N PHE A 414 -6.40 13.69 -11.35
CA PHE A 414 -7.51 12.94 -11.93
C PHE A 414 -7.49 11.44 -11.58
N ILE A 415 -6.33 10.78 -11.66
CA ILE A 415 -6.22 9.36 -11.31
C ILE A 415 -6.37 9.16 -9.78
N ALA A 416 -5.84 10.07 -8.96
CA ALA A 416 -6.04 10.03 -7.51
C ALA A 416 -7.52 10.20 -7.15
N GLU A 417 -8.25 11.07 -7.85
CA GLU A 417 -9.70 11.24 -7.68
C GLU A 417 -10.46 9.94 -7.92
N LEU A 418 -10.09 9.16 -8.96
CA LEU A 418 -10.68 7.83 -9.18
C LEU A 418 -10.47 6.90 -7.97
N GLY A 419 -9.32 6.99 -7.30
CA GLY A 419 -9.05 6.25 -6.06
C GLY A 419 -9.90 6.75 -4.88
N ILE A 420 -10.10 8.06 -4.76
CA ILE A 420 -10.93 8.66 -3.70
C ILE A 420 -12.41 8.30 -3.86
N LEU A 421 -12.92 8.21 -5.10
CA LEU A 421 -14.31 7.83 -5.37
C LEU A 421 -14.65 6.40 -4.92
N ILE A 422 -13.65 5.51 -4.81
CA ILE A 422 -13.81 4.18 -4.21
C ILE A 422 -14.15 4.29 -2.71
N ALA A 423 -13.66 5.35 -2.04
CA ALA A 423 -13.96 5.76 -0.67
C ALA A 423 -13.55 4.83 0.48
N SER A 424 -13.32 3.55 0.21
CA SER A 424 -12.84 2.56 1.18
C SER A 424 -11.33 2.37 1.09
N LEU A 425 -10.62 2.61 2.20
CA LEU A 425 -9.18 2.35 2.34
C LEU A 425 -8.82 0.88 2.08
N ASP A 426 -9.65 -0.03 2.58
CA ASP A 426 -9.41 -1.47 2.54
C ASP A 426 -9.51 -2.04 1.11
N LEU A 427 -10.24 -1.36 0.22
CA LEU A 427 -10.32 -1.71 -1.20
C LEU A 427 -9.20 -1.08 -2.03
N VAL A 428 -8.73 0.12 -1.66
CA VAL A 428 -7.65 0.83 -2.38
C VAL A 428 -6.28 0.20 -2.09
N ALA A 429 -6.05 -0.29 -0.87
CA ALA A 429 -4.78 -0.89 -0.43
C ALA A 429 -4.34 -2.13 -1.25
N PRO A 430 -5.21 -3.10 -1.60
CA PRO A 430 -4.81 -4.19 -2.49
C PRO A 430 -4.46 -3.73 -3.90
N ILE A 431 -5.17 -2.72 -4.44
CA ILE A 431 -4.93 -2.20 -5.80
C ILE A 431 -3.53 -1.58 -5.89
N LEU A 432 -3.15 -0.73 -4.93
CA LEU A 432 -1.82 -0.12 -4.92
C LEU A 432 -0.71 -1.17 -4.71
N SER A 433 -0.98 -2.19 -3.89
CA SER A 433 -0.04 -3.28 -3.62
C SER A 433 0.33 -4.04 -4.88
N MET A 434 -0.62 -4.25 -5.81
CA MET A 434 -0.35 -4.87 -7.11
C MET A 434 0.65 -4.06 -7.95
N PHE A 435 0.49 -2.73 -8.01
CA PHE A 435 1.41 -1.87 -8.77
C PHE A 435 2.83 -1.86 -8.18
N PHE A 436 2.96 -1.80 -6.85
CA PHE A 436 4.28 -1.83 -6.21
C PHE A 436 4.95 -3.20 -6.29
N LEU A 437 4.21 -4.30 -6.07
CA LEU A 437 4.74 -5.66 -6.25
C LEU A 437 5.20 -5.90 -7.68
N MET A 438 4.47 -5.41 -8.67
CA MET A 438 4.86 -5.47 -10.08
C MET A 438 6.14 -4.67 -10.37
N CYS A 439 6.26 -3.46 -9.81
CA CYS A 439 7.47 -2.66 -9.91
C CYS A 439 8.70 -3.41 -9.34
N TYR A 440 8.54 -3.99 -8.14
CA TYR A 440 9.61 -4.75 -7.48
C TYR A 440 9.92 -6.06 -8.20
N LEU A 441 8.91 -6.73 -8.79
CA LEU A 441 9.08 -7.91 -9.63
C LEU A 441 9.99 -7.60 -10.82
N PHE A 442 9.71 -6.54 -11.59
CA PHE A 442 10.52 -6.20 -12.77
C PHE A 442 11.93 -5.74 -12.42
N VAL A 443 12.11 -4.99 -11.33
CA VAL A 443 13.45 -4.59 -10.87
C VAL A 443 14.27 -5.82 -10.49
N ASN A 444 13.69 -6.76 -9.73
CA ASN A 444 14.36 -7.98 -9.32
C ASN A 444 14.66 -8.91 -10.51
N LEU A 445 13.68 -9.08 -11.41
CA LEU A 445 13.85 -9.86 -12.65
C LEU A 445 14.96 -9.28 -13.52
N ALA A 446 14.96 -7.98 -13.78
CA ALA A 446 15.96 -7.32 -14.63
C ALA A 446 17.37 -7.45 -14.04
N CYS A 447 17.54 -7.22 -12.73
CA CYS A 447 18.83 -7.39 -12.06
C CYS A 447 19.35 -8.83 -12.16
N ALA A 448 18.50 -9.84 -11.95
CA ALA A 448 18.89 -11.24 -12.07
C ALA A 448 19.26 -11.60 -13.53
N LEU A 449 18.42 -11.18 -14.47
CA LEU A 449 18.58 -11.48 -15.90
C LEU A 449 19.85 -10.85 -16.47
N GLN A 450 20.16 -9.59 -16.13
CA GLN A 450 21.34 -8.90 -16.64
C GLN A 450 22.66 -9.53 -16.17
N THR A 451 22.69 -10.00 -14.93
CA THR A 451 23.83 -10.75 -14.38
C THR A 451 23.97 -12.12 -15.07
N LEU A 452 22.87 -12.86 -15.25
CA LEU A 452 22.90 -14.19 -15.88
C LEU A 452 23.28 -14.13 -17.36
N LEU A 453 22.77 -13.12 -18.08
CA LEU A 453 23.06 -12.92 -19.51
C LEU A 453 24.41 -12.25 -19.78
N ARG A 454 25.14 -11.82 -18.73
CA ARG A 454 26.40 -11.07 -18.83
C ARG A 454 26.27 -9.86 -19.77
N THR A 455 25.33 -8.98 -19.43
CA THR A 455 25.11 -7.74 -20.20
C THR A 455 26.38 -6.88 -20.17
N PRO A 456 26.87 -6.35 -21.30
CA PRO A 456 28.21 -5.70 -21.37
C PRO A 456 28.45 -4.60 -20.33
N ASN A 457 27.45 -3.73 -20.12
CA ASN A 457 27.55 -2.59 -19.21
C ASN A 457 27.16 -2.90 -17.75
N TRP A 458 26.77 -4.15 -17.45
CA TRP A 458 26.26 -4.52 -16.13
C TRP A 458 27.38 -5.13 -15.26
N ARG A 459 27.90 -4.32 -14.32
CA ARG A 459 28.97 -4.73 -13.38
C ARG A 459 28.69 -4.19 -11.97
N PRO A 460 27.76 -4.80 -11.21
CA PRO A 460 27.41 -4.34 -9.87
C PRO A 460 28.62 -4.46 -8.93
N ARG A 461 29.09 -3.33 -8.39
CA ARG A 461 30.24 -3.26 -7.46
C ARG A 461 29.87 -3.46 -5.98
N PHE A 462 28.60 -3.71 -5.69
CA PHE A 462 28.13 -3.87 -4.30
C PHE A 462 28.46 -5.28 -3.79
N SER A 463 29.20 -5.35 -2.66
CA SER A 463 29.76 -6.61 -2.13
C SER A 463 28.71 -7.69 -1.82
N TYR A 464 27.55 -7.30 -1.29
CA TYR A 464 26.50 -8.25 -0.86
C TYR A 464 25.47 -8.57 -1.95
N TYR A 465 25.72 -8.14 -3.20
CA TYR A 465 24.84 -8.45 -4.31
C TYR A 465 25.16 -9.85 -4.86
N HIS A 466 24.13 -10.68 -5.02
CA HIS A 466 24.19 -11.93 -5.76
C HIS A 466 22.90 -12.14 -6.54
N TRP A 467 22.97 -12.74 -7.73
CA TRP A 467 21.79 -12.92 -8.61
C TRP A 467 20.69 -13.77 -7.97
N SER A 468 21.06 -14.72 -7.10
CA SER A 468 20.10 -15.57 -6.38
C SER A 468 19.22 -14.78 -5.41
N LEU A 469 19.75 -13.70 -4.79
CA LEU A 469 18.96 -12.82 -3.91
C LEU A 469 17.90 -12.07 -4.71
N SER A 470 18.25 -11.57 -5.91
CA SER A 470 17.28 -10.95 -6.82
C SER A 470 16.24 -11.96 -7.32
N PHE A 471 16.65 -13.19 -7.63
CA PHE A 471 15.71 -14.24 -8.03
C PHE A 471 14.75 -14.62 -6.89
N LEU A 472 15.23 -14.72 -5.65
CA LEU A 472 14.39 -14.93 -4.47
C LEU A 472 13.40 -13.78 -4.25
N GLY A 473 13.83 -12.52 -4.40
CA GLY A 473 12.95 -11.37 -4.32
C GLY A 473 11.86 -11.39 -5.39
N MET A 474 12.22 -11.78 -6.62
CA MET A 474 11.28 -11.98 -7.72
C MET A 474 10.22 -13.04 -7.40
N THR A 475 10.62 -14.20 -6.87
CA THR A 475 9.67 -15.29 -6.54
C THR A 475 8.74 -14.91 -5.39
N ILE A 476 9.23 -14.21 -4.36
CA ILE A 476 8.39 -13.72 -3.25
C ILE A 476 7.39 -12.68 -3.74
N CYS A 477 7.80 -11.72 -4.58
CA CYS A 477 6.89 -10.74 -5.16
C CYS A 477 5.78 -11.40 -5.98
N LEU A 478 6.14 -12.39 -6.81
CA LEU A 478 5.16 -13.14 -7.61
C LEU A 478 4.19 -13.92 -6.72
N ALA A 479 4.68 -14.62 -5.69
CA ALA A 479 3.84 -15.35 -4.75
C ALA A 479 2.81 -14.42 -4.06
N LEU A 480 3.25 -13.25 -3.56
CA LEU A 480 2.36 -12.29 -2.90
C LEU A 480 1.30 -11.71 -3.85
N MET A 481 1.64 -11.47 -5.12
CA MET A 481 0.65 -11.02 -6.12
C MET A 481 -0.46 -12.06 -6.32
N PHE A 482 -0.10 -13.33 -6.50
CA PHE A 482 -1.09 -14.39 -6.72
C PHE A 482 -1.93 -14.71 -5.48
N ILE A 483 -1.34 -14.63 -4.28
CA ILE A 483 -2.04 -14.85 -3.01
C ILE A 483 -3.08 -13.75 -2.75
N SER A 484 -2.75 -12.49 -3.07
CA SER A 484 -3.68 -11.37 -2.85
C SER A 484 -4.82 -11.36 -3.86
N SER A 485 -4.53 -11.40 -5.16
CA SER A 485 -5.55 -11.55 -6.19
C SER A 485 -4.95 -12.05 -7.50
N TRP A 486 -5.17 -13.34 -7.79
CA TRP A 486 -4.64 -13.98 -8.98
C TRP A 486 -5.16 -13.37 -10.29
N TYR A 487 -6.42 -12.93 -10.32
CA TYR A 487 -7.02 -12.37 -11.54
C TYR A 487 -6.49 -10.96 -11.84
N TYR A 488 -6.36 -10.09 -10.83
CA TYR A 488 -5.72 -8.78 -11.00
C TYR A 488 -4.24 -8.93 -11.34
N ALA A 489 -3.54 -9.92 -10.76
CA ALA A 489 -2.15 -10.19 -11.06
C ALA A 489 -1.93 -10.55 -12.54
N ILE A 490 -2.75 -11.44 -13.12
CA ILE A 490 -2.66 -11.82 -14.53
C ILE A 490 -2.90 -10.60 -15.43
N VAL A 491 -3.98 -9.84 -15.19
CA VAL A 491 -4.30 -8.65 -15.99
C VAL A 491 -3.16 -7.63 -15.92
N ALA A 492 -2.62 -7.36 -14.73
CA ALA A 492 -1.50 -6.44 -14.56
C ALA A 492 -0.26 -6.92 -15.34
N MET A 493 0.13 -8.20 -15.22
CA MET A 493 1.28 -8.79 -15.93
C MET A 493 1.15 -8.68 -17.45
N VAL A 494 -0.05 -8.91 -17.99
CA VAL A 494 -0.31 -8.75 -19.42
C VAL A 494 -0.16 -7.29 -19.85
N ILE A 495 -0.74 -6.35 -19.10
CA ILE A 495 -0.63 -4.91 -19.39
C ILE A 495 0.83 -4.45 -19.38
N ALA A 496 1.61 -4.84 -18.36
CA ALA A 496 3.01 -4.44 -18.31
C ALA A 496 3.88 -5.13 -19.37
N GLY A 497 3.57 -6.37 -19.74
CA GLY A 497 4.21 -7.05 -20.88
C GLY A 497 3.94 -6.32 -22.20
N MET A 498 2.70 -5.85 -22.42
CA MET A 498 2.35 -5.03 -23.58
C MET A 498 3.11 -3.68 -23.57
N ILE A 499 3.20 -3.01 -22.41
CA ILE A 499 3.97 -1.76 -22.27
C ILE A 499 5.45 -1.99 -22.57
N TYR A 500 6.05 -3.05 -22.02
CA TYR A 500 7.45 -3.40 -22.27
C TYR A 500 7.70 -3.62 -23.78
N LYS A 501 6.85 -4.41 -24.44
CA LYS A 501 6.96 -4.66 -25.88
C LYS A 501 6.72 -3.42 -26.73
N TYR A 502 5.80 -2.56 -26.31
CA TYR A 502 5.54 -1.29 -26.98
C TYR A 502 6.76 -0.36 -26.95
N ILE A 503 7.44 -0.25 -25.79
CA ILE A 503 8.65 0.56 -25.65
C ILE A 503 9.81 -0.04 -26.48
N GLU A 504 9.97 -1.37 -26.46
CA GLU A 504 10.99 -2.08 -27.25
C GLU A 504 10.81 -1.81 -28.76
N TYR A 505 9.57 -1.87 -29.25
CA TYR A 505 9.24 -1.62 -30.66
C TYR A 505 9.60 -0.20 -31.10
N HIS A 506 9.14 0.83 -30.36
CA HIS A 506 9.44 2.21 -30.72
C HIS A 506 10.92 2.59 -30.48
N GLY A 507 11.58 1.94 -29.52
CA GLY A 507 13.03 2.06 -29.34
C GLY A 507 13.78 1.59 -30.59
N ALA A 508 13.40 0.42 -31.11
CA ALA A 508 13.97 -0.14 -32.34
C ALA A 508 13.68 0.73 -33.58
N GLU A 509 12.44 1.22 -33.72
CA GLU A 509 12.04 2.11 -34.83
C GLU A 509 12.87 3.41 -34.83
N LYS A 510 13.13 4.00 -33.66
CA LYS A 510 13.92 5.23 -33.56
C LYS A 510 15.41 5.03 -33.81
N GLU A 511 15.98 3.91 -33.37
CA GLU A 511 17.42 3.63 -33.54
C GLU A 511 17.75 3.14 -34.96
N TRP A 512 16.87 2.35 -35.58
CA TRP A 512 17.15 1.66 -36.85
C TRP A 512 16.25 2.09 -38.02
N GLY A 513 15.30 3.00 -37.80
CA GLY A 513 14.37 3.53 -38.81
C GLY A 513 13.14 2.66 -39.09
N ASP A 514 13.22 1.34 -38.86
CA ASP A 514 12.11 0.39 -38.96
C ASP A 514 12.03 -0.45 -37.68
N GLY A 515 10.82 -0.61 -37.13
CA GLY A 515 10.59 -1.29 -35.86
C GLY A 515 10.91 -2.80 -35.92
N ILE A 516 10.36 -3.52 -36.90
CA ILE A 516 10.51 -4.99 -36.97
C ILE A 516 11.93 -5.38 -37.34
N ARG A 517 12.50 -4.77 -38.39
CA ARG A 517 13.90 -5.00 -38.77
C ARG A 517 14.85 -4.50 -37.68
N GLY A 518 14.54 -3.38 -37.03
CA GLY A 518 15.32 -2.83 -35.93
C GLY A 518 15.43 -3.77 -34.74
N LEU A 519 14.35 -4.49 -34.38
CA LEU A 519 14.40 -5.50 -33.31
C LEU A 519 15.40 -6.61 -33.63
N SER A 520 15.40 -7.10 -34.88
CA SER A 520 16.36 -8.14 -35.30
C SER A 520 17.81 -7.64 -35.31
N LEU A 521 18.04 -6.40 -35.74
CA LEU A 521 19.36 -5.75 -35.76
C LEU A 521 19.88 -5.49 -34.35
N SER A 522 19.02 -5.04 -33.43
CA SER A 522 19.36 -4.83 -32.03
C SER A 522 19.73 -6.16 -31.34
N ALA A 523 18.94 -7.22 -31.57
CA ALA A 523 19.25 -8.56 -31.07
C ALA A 523 20.60 -9.09 -31.61
N ALA A 524 20.87 -8.90 -32.90
CA ALA A 524 22.13 -9.30 -33.53
C ALA A 524 23.33 -8.52 -32.94
N ARG A 525 23.23 -7.20 -32.83
CA ARG A 525 24.26 -6.34 -32.22
C ARG A 525 24.55 -6.76 -30.78
N TYR A 526 23.51 -6.98 -29.98
CA TYR A 526 23.67 -7.38 -28.58
C TYR A 526 24.37 -8.75 -28.46
N ALA A 527 24.01 -9.71 -29.32
CA ALA A 527 24.66 -11.01 -29.37
C ALA A 527 26.14 -10.92 -29.77
N LEU A 528 26.49 -10.06 -30.72
CA LEU A 528 27.87 -9.83 -31.17
C LEU A 528 28.72 -9.17 -30.08
N LEU A 529 28.22 -8.11 -29.44
CA LEU A 529 28.95 -7.43 -28.35
C LEU A 529 29.23 -8.37 -27.17
N ARG A 530 28.31 -9.27 -26.87
CA ARG A 530 28.51 -10.28 -25.81
C ARG A 530 29.61 -11.29 -26.16
N LEU A 531 29.82 -11.59 -27.44
CA LEU A 531 30.87 -12.51 -27.87
C LEU A 531 32.27 -11.92 -27.70
N GLU A 532 32.42 -10.59 -27.76
CA GLU A 532 33.71 -9.90 -27.66
C GLU A 532 34.37 -10.02 -26.27
N GLU A 533 33.58 -10.07 -25.20
CA GLU A 533 34.09 -10.24 -23.82
C GLU A 533 34.41 -11.70 -23.46
N GLY A 534 33.99 -12.67 -24.27
CA GLY A 534 34.23 -14.09 -24.01
C GLY A 534 35.69 -14.51 -24.26
N PRO A 535 36.16 -15.62 -23.67
CA PRO A 535 37.48 -16.15 -24.02
C PRO A 535 37.53 -16.49 -25.52
N PRO A 536 38.57 -16.07 -26.25
CA PRO A 536 38.58 -16.11 -27.72
C PRO A 536 38.62 -17.54 -28.28
N HIS A 537 39.20 -18.49 -27.54
CA HIS A 537 39.29 -19.87 -27.94
C HIS A 537 38.33 -20.77 -27.14
N THR A 538 37.49 -21.48 -27.86
CA THR A 538 36.69 -22.57 -27.28
C THR A 538 37.56 -23.82 -27.15
N LYS A 539 37.32 -24.66 -26.12
CA LYS A 539 38.01 -25.95 -25.98
C LYS A 539 37.57 -26.98 -27.02
N ASN A 540 36.35 -26.83 -27.57
CA ASN A 540 35.76 -27.74 -28.54
C ASN A 540 35.75 -27.09 -29.92
N TRP A 541 36.58 -27.59 -30.84
CA TRP A 541 36.63 -27.06 -32.19
C TRP A 541 35.33 -27.30 -32.97
N ARG A 542 34.86 -26.25 -33.65
CA ARG A 542 33.73 -26.28 -34.58
C ARG A 542 34.14 -25.51 -35.83
N PRO A 543 34.10 -26.12 -37.04
CA PRO A 543 34.54 -25.42 -38.25
C PRO A 543 33.58 -24.28 -38.59
N GLN A 544 34.10 -23.05 -38.67
CA GLN A 544 33.42 -21.92 -39.32
C GLN A 544 34.07 -21.75 -40.70
N LEU A 545 33.26 -21.83 -41.75
CA LEU A 545 33.79 -21.96 -43.11
C LEU A 545 33.84 -20.58 -43.79
N LEU A 546 34.98 -20.26 -44.39
CA LEU A 546 35.11 -19.22 -45.42
C LEU A 546 35.28 -19.93 -46.76
N VAL A 547 34.23 -19.95 -47.57
CA VAL A 547 34.24 -20.60 -48.89
C VAL A 547 34.62 -19.55 -49.92
N LEU A 548 35.79 -19.69 -50.51
CA LEU A 548 36.26 -18.82 -51.58
C LEU A 548 35.78 -19.34 -52.93
N LEU A 549 34.95 -18.57 -53.62
CA LEU A 549 34.49 -18.87 -54.96
C LEU A 549 35.25 -18.03 -55.98
N LYS A 550 35.66 -18.66 -57.08
CA LYS A 550 36.20 -17.96 -58.25
C LYS A 550 35.08 -17.71 -59.24
N LEU A 551 34.99 -16.46 -59.69
CA LEU A 551 34.11 -16.06 -60.78
C LEU A 551 34.87 -16.16 -62.11
N ASP A 552 34.13 -16.41 -63.19
CA ASP A 552 34.64 -16.27 -64.55
C ASP A 552 34.50 -14.83 -65.06
N GLU A 553 35.04 -14.57 -66.26
CA GLU A 553 34.98 -13.25 -66.90
C GLU A 553 33.53 -12.75 -67.07
N ASP A 554 32.57 -13.67 -67.23
CA ASP A 554 31.12 -13.38 -67.29
C ASP A 554 30.42 -13.34 -65.90
N ALA A 555 31.18 -13.20 -64.80
CA ALA A 555 30.67 -13.22 -63.42
C ALA A 555 29.91 -14.50 -63.00
N HIS A 556 30.19 -15.64 -63.63
CA HIS A 556 29.62 -16.95 -63.27
C HIS A 556 30.51 -17.74 -62.30
N VAL A 557 29.91 -18.53 -61.41
CA VAL A 557 30.64 -19.35 -60.43
C VAL A 557 31.30 -20.56 -61.12
N LYS A 558 32.64 -20.64 -61.13
CA LYS A 558 33.39 -21.75 -61.76
C LYS A 558 33.14 -23.11 -61.11
N SER A 559 32.93 -23.14 -59.79
CA SER A 559 32.87 -24.37 -58.99
C SER A 559 31.67 -24.41 -58.02
N PRO A 560 30.42 -24.54 -58.52
CA PRO A 560 29.23 -24.54 -57.68
C PRO A 560 29.17 -25.71 -56.69
N ARG A 561 29.87 -26.83 -56.98
CA ARG A 561 29.95 -28.00 -56.10
C ARG A 561 30.56 -27.71 -54.73
N LEU A 562 31.40 -26.67 -54.61
CA LEU A 562 31.94 -26.24 -53.31
C LEU A 562 30.85 -25.77 -52.35
N LEU A 563 29.81 -25.09 -52.86
CA LEU A 563 28.66 -24.68 -52.05
C LEU A 563 27.85 -25.90 -51.58
N THR A 564 27.66 -26.89 -52.46
CA THR A 564 26.99 -28.16 -52.09
C THR A 564 27.77 -28.90 -51.00
N PHE A 565 29.10 -29.01 -51.13
CA PHE A 565 29.95 -29.65 -50.14
C PHE A 565 29.93 -28.88 -48.80
N ALA A 566 30.04 -27.55 -48.83
CA ALA A 566 29.95 -26.73 -47.63
C ALA A 566 28.60 -26.88 -46.93
N SER A 567 27.50 -26.96 -47.70
CA SER A 567 26.16 -27.24 -47.19
C SER A 567 26.07 -28.61 -46.52
N GLN A 568 26.60 -29.67 -47.13
CA GLN A 568 26.65 -31.01 -46.54
C GLN A 568 27.50 -31.05 -45.26
N LEU A 569 28.64 -30.38 -45.25
CA LEU A 569 29.55 -30.33 -44.11
C LEU A 569 28.96 -29.61 -42.90
N LYS A 570 28.14 -28.57 -43.13
CA LYS A 570 27.54 -27.74 -42.07
C LYS A 570 26.11 -28.14 -41.71
N ALA A 571 25.41 -28.83 -42.60
CA ALA A 571 24.00 -29.23 -42.45
C ALA A 571 23.10 -28.08 -41.96
N GLY A 572 23.33 -26.86 -42.47
CA GLY A 572 22.58 -25.65 -42.10
C GLY A 572 22.89 -25.04 -40.72
N LYS A 573 23.95 -25.49 -40.02
CA LYS A 573 24.31 -25.02 -38.67
C LYS A 573 25.65 -24.27 -38.63
N GLY A 574 25.69 -23.18 -37.86
CA GLY A 574 26.89 -22.36 -37.67
C GLY A 574 27.16 -21.40 -38.82
N LEU A 575 28.29 -20.69 -38.77
CA LEU A 575 28.61 -19.62 -39.71
C LEU A 575 29.30 -20.17 -40.96
N THR A 576 28.81 -19.74 -42.13
CA THR A 576 29.42 -19.98 -43.44
C THR A 576 29.42 -18.67 -44.21
N ILE A 577 30.61 -18.13 -44.46
CA ILE A 577 30.83 -16.92 -45.24
C ILE A 577 31.26 -17.34 -46.63
N VAL A 578 30.64 -16.77 -47.66
CA VAL A 578 31.05 -16.98 -49.04
C VAL A 578 31.77 -15.72 -49.51
N GLY A 579 33.04 -15.88 -49.85
CA GLY A 579 33.91 -14.79 -50.30
C GLY A 579 34.18 -14.92 -51.79
N THR A 580 34.12 -13.81 -52.52
CA THR A 580 34.54 -13.74 -53.91
C THR A 580 35.36 -12.47 -54.17
N VAL A 581 36.23 -12.55 -55.17
CA VAL A 581 37.09 -11.43 -55.58
C VAL A 581 36.85 -11.15 -57.06
N LEU A 582 36.53 -9.90 -57.37
CA LEU A 582 36.42 -9.40 -58.73
C LEU A 582 37.67 -8.58 -59.04
N SER A 583 38.32 -8.88 -60.16
CA SER A 583 39.49 -8.15 -60.64
C SER A 583 39.01 -6.89 -61.39
N GLY A 584 39.37 -5.71 -60.90
CA GLY A 584 39.00 -4.45 -61.54
C GLY A 584 38.94 -3.26 -60.60
N ASN A 585 38.68 -2.07 -61.16
CA ASN A 585 38.50 -0.85 -60.39
C ASN A 585 37.04 -0.70 -59.94
N PHE A 586 36.82 -0.57 -58.63
CA PHE A 586 35.49 -0.45 -58.02
C PHE A 586 34.69 0.75 -58.52
N LEU A 587 35.34 1.88 -58.79
CA LEU A 587 34.66 3.09 -59.27
C LEU A 587 33.97 2.88 -60.63
N HIS A 588 34.51 1.96 -61.45
CA HIS A 588 33.95 1.65 -62.78
C HIS A 588 33.06 0.40 -62.76
N SER A 589 33.29 -0.53 -61.84
CA SER A 589 32.72 -1.89 -61.89
C SER A 589 31.73 -2.18 -60.75
N TYR A 590 31.21 -1.14 -60.06
CA TYR A 590 30.27 -1.31 -58.95
C TYR A 590 28.97 -2.03 -59.36
N GLY A 591 28.48 -1.77 -60.58
CA GLY A 591 27.27 -2.40 -61.12
C GLY A 591 27.45 -3.90 -61.34
N GLU A 592 28.63 -4.31 -61.81
CA GLU A 592 29.01 -5.72 -62.00
C GLU A 592 29.16 -6.45 -60.67
N ALA A 593 29.72 -5.78 -59.64
CA ALA A 593 29.78 -6.33 -58.29
C ALA A 593 28.39 -6.59 -57.70
N LEU A 594 27.43 -5.69 -57.94
CA LEU A 594 26.06 -5.83 -57.45
C LEU A 594 25.28 -6.92 -58.20
N ALA A 595 25.53 -7.07 -59.50
CA ALA A 595 25.00 -8.19 -60.29
C ALA A 595 25.57 -9.54 -59.82
N ALA A 596 26.88 -9.60 -59.54
CA ALA A 596 27.53 -10.79 -59.01
C ALA A 596 26.97 -11.19 -57.63
N GLU A 597 26.67 -10.21 -56.76
CA GLU A 597 25.99 -10.45 -55.47
C GLU A 597 24.63 -11.12 -55.66
N GLN A 598 23.80 -10.62 -56.58
CA GLN A 598 22.49 -11.19 -56.86
C GLN A 598 22.56 -12.61 -57.43
N VAL A 599 23.51 -12.87 -58.35
CA VAL A 599 23.72 -14.20 -58.95
C VAL A 599 24.14 -15.23 -57.91
N ILE A 600 25.03 -14.86 -56.97
CA ILE A 600 25.44 -15.76 -55.89
C ILE A 600 24.32 -15.95 -54.86
N GLY A 601 23.53 -14.90 -54.60
CA GLY A 601 22.36 -14.95 -53.71
C GLY A 601 21.24 -15.86 -54.23
N TRP A 602 21.01 -15.90 -55.54
CA TRP A 602 19.97 -16.73 -56.19
C TRP A 602 20.46 -18.11 -56.64
N GLY A 603 21.76 -18.27 -56.93
CA GLY A 603 22.35 -19.50 -57.49
C GLY A 603 22.43 -20.68 -56.52
N GLY A 604 22.20 -20.46 -55.22
CA GLY A 604 21.99 -21.53 -54.25
C GLY A 604 20.51 -21.88 -54.15
N GLY A 605 20.02 -22.84 -54.95
CA GLY A 605 18.63 -23.33 -54.96
C GLY A 605 18.16 -24.02 -53.67
N SER A 606 18.48 -23.47 -52.50
CA SER A 606 18.17 -23.97 -51.18
C SER A 606 17.62 -22.80 -50.34
N PRO A 607 16.32 -22.81 -50.00
CA PRO A 607 15.70 -21.83 -49.10
C PRO A 607 16.30 -21.81 -47.68
N TRP A 608 17.27 -22.67 -47.38
CA TRP A 608 17.75 -23.00 -46.03
C TRP A 608 19.13 -22.42 -45.69
N LEU A 609 19.74 -21.65 -46.58
CA LEU A 609 21.08 -21.11 -46.39
C LEU A 609 21.06 -19.57 -46.26
N GLN A 610 21.12 -19.09 -45.02
CA GLN A 610 21.42 -17.68 -44.73
C GLN A 610 22.94 -17.48 -44.83
N HIS A 611 23.42 -16.90 -45.94
CA HIS A 611 24.82 -16.60 -46.16
C HIS A 611 25.13 -15.13 -45.92
N LEU A 612 26.31 -14.85 -45.36
CA LEU A 612 26.93 -13.53 -45.42
C LEU A 612 27.88 -13.54 -46.64
N LEU A 613 27.61 -12.69 -47.64
CA LEU A 613 28.45 -12.52 -48.81
C LEU A 613 29.45 -11.38 -48.56
N ILE A 614 30.73 -11.62 -48.80
CA ILE A 614 31.77 -10.57 -48.75
C ILE A 614 32.44 -10.52 -50.12
N ILE A 615 32.30 -9.38 -50.80
CA ILE A 615 32.96 -9.10 -52.08
C ILE A 615 34.12 -8.15 -51.80
N CYS A 616 35.35 -8.58 -52.11
CA CYS A 616 36.53 -7.72 -52.10
C CYS A 616 36.98 -7.46 -53.53
N MET A 617 37.10 -6.19 -53.94
CA MET A 617 37.78 -5.83 -55.18
C MET A 617 39.25 -5.51 -54.87
N VAL A 618 40.15 -6.12 -55.64
CA VAL A 618 41.59 -5.88 -55.56
C VAL A 618 42.01 -5.17 -56.83
N SER A 619 42.64 -4.00 -56.66
CA SER A 619 43.18 -3.18 -57.75
C SER A 619 44.44 -3.77 -58.36
#